data_AF-A0A3D6B878-F1
#
_entry.id   AF-A0A3D6B878-F1
#
_cell.length_a   1.000
_cell.length_b   1.000
_cell.length_c   1.000
_cell.angle_alpha   90.00
_cell.angle_beta   90.00
_cell.angle_gamma   90.00
#
_symmetry.space_group_name_H-M   'P 1'
#
loop_
_entity.id
_entity.type
_entity.pdbx_description
1 polymer ?
#
loop_
_entity_poly.entity_id
_entity_poly.type
_entity_poly.pdbx_seq_one_letter_code
_entity_poly.pdbx_strand_id
1 'polypeptide(L)'
;MKVYSIETAIAEKFEAIVSLQLQTSRMKDFYDILFFAEHYNFKKESLVQAITTTFNHRSTDLALSKTIFEDQFKKNDRFQNLWKAFLDRNKLENNRTFSEIVLQIQLFIQPVLDSKTKNNWNPDKWEWE
;
A
#
# COMPACT_ATOMS: atom_id res chain seq x y z
N MET A 1 7.85 23.65 8.38
CA MET A 1 7.07 22.40 8.35
C MET A 1 7.15 21.85 6.94
N LYS A 2 7.66 20.63 6.74
CA LYS A 2 7.50 19.96 5.43
C LYS A 2 6.02 19.57 5.36
N VAL A 3 5.26 20.20 4.46
CA VAL A 3 3.94 19.69 4.10
C VAL A 3 4.21 18.43 3.30
N TYR A 4 3.99 17.27 3.90
CA TYR A 4 4.22 15.99 3.24
C TYR A 4 3.13 15.77 2.19
N SER A 5 3.54 15.36 0.99
CA SER A 5 2.62 15.02 -0.09
C SER A 5 1.92 13.68 0.20
N ILE A 6 0.83 13.40 -0.52
CA ILE A 6 0.10 12.12 -0.39
C ILE A 6 1.00 10.95 -0.79
N GLU A 7 1.88 11.12 -1.78
CA GLU A 7 2.87 10.11 -2.17
C GLU A 7 3.82 9.78 -1.03
N THR A 8 4.23 10.79 -0.25
CA THR A 8 5.08 10.55 0.93
C THR A 8 4.31 9.81 2.01
N ALA A 9 3.04 10.15 2.23
CA ALA A 9 2.18 9.42 3.17
C ALA A 9 2.00 7.95 2.74
N ILE A 10 1.79 7.68 1.46
CA ILE A 10 1.75 6.30 0.91
C ILE A 10 3.08 5.59 1.14
N ALA A 11 4.20 6.24 0.84
CA ALA A 11 5.53 5.67 1.00
C ALA A 11 5.84 5.29 2.47
N GLU A 12 5.51 6.16 3.43
CA GLU A 12 5.71 5.88 4.85
C GLU A 12 4.83 4.74 5.35
N LYS A 13 3.58 4.66 4.88
CA LYS A 13 2.67 3.57 5.22
C LYS A 13 3.15 2.24 4.65
N PHE A 14 3.57 2.26 3.39
CA PHE A 14 4.05 1.07 2.72
C PHE A 14 5.36 0.57 3.33
N GLU A 15 6.31 1.47 3.60
CA GLU A 15 7.54 1.13 4.35
C GLU A 15 7.19 0.47 5.68
N ALA A 16 6.27 1.06 6.43
CA ALA A 16 5.95 0.59 7.76
C ALA A 16 5.19 -0.76 7.77
N ILE A 17 4.48 -1.09 6.68
CA ILE A 17 3.93 -2.42 6.44
C ILE A 17 5.06 -3.43 6.20
N VAL A 18 6.03 -3.06 5.36
CA VAL A 18 7.16 -3.93 4.97
C VAL A 18 8.10 -4.19 6.15
N SER A 19 8.46 -3.16 6.93
CA SER A 19 9.45 -3.27 8.00
C SER A 19 8.95 -4.01 9.24
N LEU A 20 7.66 -3.93 9.57
CA LEU A 20 7.13 -4.46 10.84
C LEU A 20 6.21 -5.69 10.70
N GLN A 21 5.95 -6.17 9.49
CA GLN A 21 5.21 -7.42 9.20
C GLN A 21 3.94 -7.61 10.07
N LEU A 22 3.18 -6.53 10.28
CA LEU A 22 1.85 -6.49 10.94
C LEU A 22 1.80 -6.67 12.47
N GLN A 23 2.24 -5.63 13.18
CA GLN A 23 1.64 -5.27 14.48
C GLN A 23 0.19 -4.81 14.26
N THR A 24 -0.73 -5.05 15.21
CA THR A 24 -2.19 -4.88 15.07
C THR A 24 -2.66 -3.48 14.61
N SER A 25 -1.81 -2.45 14.71
CA SER A 25 -2.07 -1.09 14.25
C SER A 25 -1.94 -0.88 12.73
N ARG A 26 -1.41 -1.85 11.98
CA ARG A 26 -1.08 -1.67 10.55
C ARG A 26 -2.24 -1.87 9.58
N MET A 27 -3.38 -2.42 10.01
CA MET A 27 -4.55 -2.59 9.13
C MET A 27 -5.04 -1.26 8.57
N LYS A 28 -4.92 -0.18 9.35
CA LYS A 28 -5.22 1.17 8.90
C LYS A 28 -4.32 1.62 7.74
N ASP A 29 -3.06 1.20 7.72
CA ASP A 29 -2.13 1.60 6.65
C ASP A 29 -2.52 0.96 5.31
N PHE A 30 -3.01 -0.28 5.31
CA PHE A 30 -3.59 -0.91 4.11
C PHE A 30 -4.83 -0.15 3.63
N TYR A 31 -5.74 0.17 4.56
CA TYR A 31 -6.96 0.93 4.24
C TYR A 31 -6.62 2.31 3.65
N ASP A 32 -5.71 3.05 4.30
CA ASP A 32 -5.33 4.40 3.86
C ASP A 32 -4.67 4.38 2.47
N ILE A 33 -3.78 3.42 2.19
CA ILE A 33 -3.16 3.31 0.85
C ILE A 33 -4.22 3.02 -0.21
N LEU A 34 -5.12 2.07 0.05
CA LEU A 34 -6.20 1.76 -0.87
C LEU A 34 -7.08 3.00 -1.11
N PHE A 35 -7.48 3.69 -0.04
CA PHE A 35 -8.26 4.91 -0.13
C PHE A 35 -7.56 5.97 -0.99
N PHE A 36 -6.25 6.18 -0.81
CA PHE A 36 -5.52 7.13 -1.65
C PHE A 36 -5.50 6.70 -3.12
N ALA A 37 -5.26 5.41 -3.40
CA ALA A 37 -5.29 4.88 -4.75
C ALA A 37 -6.68 4.96 -5.40
N GLU A 38 -7.77 4.93 -4.63
CA GLU A 38 -9.14 5.08 -5.16
C GLU A 38 -9.55 6.53 -5.44
N HIS A 39 -8.97 7.51 -4.75
CA HIS A 39 -9.49 8.88 -4.74
C HIS A 39 -8.55 9.93 -5.35
N TYR A 40 -7.31 9.56 -5.67
CA TYR A 40 -6.30 10.51 -6.14
C TYR A 40 -5.60 10.00 -7.40
N ASN A 41 -5.20 10.94 -8.25
CA ASN A 41 -4.32 10.69 -9.38
C ASN A 41 -2.87 10.82 -8.95
N PHE A 42 -2.01 9.94 -9.45
CA PHE A 42 -0.58 9.95 -9.13
C PHE A 42 0.27 9.97 -10.39
N LYS A 43 1.41 10.65 -10.30
CA LYS A 43 2.49 10.50 -11.27
C LYS A 43 3.47 9.45 -10.77
N LYS A 44 3.82 8.50 -11.63
CA LYS A 44 4.77 7.42 -11.34
C LYS A 44 6.08 7.96 -10.77
N GLU A 45 6.63 9.00 -11.40
CA GLU A 45 7.90 9.63 -11.02
C GLU A 45 7.87 10.17 -9.58
N SER A 46 6.78 10.84 -9.19
CA SER A 46 6.61 11.38 -7.83
C SER A 46 6.47 10.25 -6.80
N LEU A 47 5.70 9.22 -7.13
CA LEU A 47 5.45 8.10 -6.22
C LEU A 47 6.69 7.21 -6.04
N VAL A 48 7.42 6.89 -7.13
CA VAL A 48 8.67 6.10 -7.03
C VAL A 48 9.74 6.85 -6.25
N GLN A 49 9.82 8.18 -6.43
CA GLN A 49 10.75 9.01 -5.68
C GLN A 49 10.40 9.01 -4.18
N ALA A 50 9.13 9.15 -3.83
CA ALA A 50 8.68 9.11 -2.45
C ALA A 50 8.97 7.76 -1.77
N ILE A 51 8.64 6.64 -2.45
CA ILE A 51 8.90 5.29 -1.96
C ILE A 51 10.40 5.08 -1.76
N THR A 52 11.21 5.32 -2.79
CA THR A 52 12.66 5.10 -2.73
C THR A 52 13.32 5.94 -1.65
N THR A 53 12.94 7.23 -1.54
CA THR A 53 13.49 8.13 -0.52
C THR A 53 13.14 7.65 0.89
N THR A 54 11.91 7.20 1.10
CA THR A 54 11.43 6.78 2.42
C THR A 54 12.08 5.48 2.88
N PHE A 55 12.14 4.48 2.00
CA PHE A 55 12.79 3.19 2.30
C PHE A 55 14.28 3.38 2.59
N ASN A 56 14.98 4.20 1.80
CA ASN A 56 16.39 4.53 2.04
C ASN A 56 16.59 5.25 3.37
N HIS A 57 15.76 6.25 3.68
CA HIS A 57 15.89 7.02 4.92
C HIS A 57 15.63 6.18 6.18
N ARG A 58 14.78 5.15 6.07
CA ARG A 58 14.46 4.22 7.17
C ARG A 58 15.26 2.92 7.12
N SER A 59 16.25 2.82 6.24
CA SER A 59 17.11 1.64 6.09
C SER A 59 16.33 0.34 5.91
N THR A 60 15.19 0.39 5.21
CA THR A 60 14.35 -0.77 4.93
C THR A 60 14.62 -1.27 3.52
N ASP A 61 14.94 -2.55 3.37
CA ASP A 61 15.15 -3.15 2.06
C ASP A 61 13.82 -3.28 1.31
N LEU A 62 13.70 -2.59 0.18
CA LEU A 62 12.52 -2.61 -0.68
C LEU A 62 12.24 -4.01 -1.24
N ALA A 63 13.24 -4.89 -1.36
CA ALA A 63 13.05 -6.27 -1.80
C ALA A 63 12.14 -7.08 -0.87
N LEU A 64 12.07 -6.72 0.42
CA LEU A 64 11.19 -7.36 1.40
C LEU A 64 9.70 -7.12 1.12
N SER A 65 9.37 -6.11 0.30
CA SER A 65 7.99 -5.86 -0.13
C SER A 65 7.36 -7.05 -0.86
N LYS A 66 8.18 -7.90 -1.50
CA LYS A 66 7.72 -9.12 -2.19
C LYS A 66 6.96 -10.06 -1.24
N THR A 67 7.41 -10.19 0.01
CA THR A 67 6.79 -11.06 1.02
C THR A 67 5.36 -10.63 1.35
N ILE A 68 5.07 -9.33 1.29
CA ILE A 68 3.70 -8.81 1.53
C ILE A 68 2.74 -9.28 0.43
N PHE A 69 3.24 -9.44 -0.80
CA PHE A 69 2.44 -9.81 -1.96
C PHE A 69 2.33 -11.33 -2.19
N GLU A 70 3.03 -12.13 -1.39
CA GLU A 70 2.94 -13.59 -1.46
C GLU A 70 1.60 -14.11 -0.94
N ASP A 71 1.13 -15.20 -1.52
CA ASP A 71 -0.13 -15.84 -1.13
C ASP A 71 -0.14 -16.26 0.35
N GLN A 72 1.00 -16.70 0.89
CA GLN A 72 1.12 -17.07 2.29
C GLN A 72 0.81 -15.90 3.25
N PHE A 73 1.11 -14.67 2.84
CA PHE A 73 0.81 -13.48 3.61
C PHE A 73 -0.64 -13.07 3.41
N LYS A 74 -1.07 -12.95 2.15
CA LYS A 74 -2.43 -12.52 1.77
C LYS A 74 -3.51 -13.43 2.35
N LYS A 75 -3.29 -14.74 2.39
CA LYS A 75 -4.26 -15.77 2.82
C LYS A 75 -4.09 -16.18 4.28
N ASN A 76 -3.22 -15.51 5.03
CA ASN A 76 -3.04 -15.83 6.45
C ASN A 76 -4.29 -15.49 7.27
N ASP A 77 -4.88 -16.50 7.93
CA ASP A 77 -6.10 -16.33 8.73
C ASP A 77 -5.98 -15.27 9.83
N ARG A 78 -4.79 -15.11 10.42
CA ARG A 78 -4.55 -14.06 11.43
C ARG A 78 -4.79 -12.68 10.83
N PHE A 79 -4.30 -12.42 9.63
CA PHE A 79 -4.43 -11.10 8.98
C PHE A 79 -5.85 -10.86 8.47
N GLN A 80 -6.54 -11.90 7.99
CA GLN A 80 -7.97 -11.83 7.67
C GLN A 80 -8.79 -11.43 8.90
N ASN A 81 -8.54 -12.06 10.04
CA ASN A 81 -9.23 -11.76 11.29
C ASN A 81 -8.92 -10.35 11.82
N LEU A 82 -7.66 -9.93 11.75
CA LEU A 82 -7.25 -8.56 12.12
C LEU A 82 -7.89 -7.50 11.21
N TRP A 83 -7.98 -7.77 9.91
CA TRP A 83 -8.66 -6.89 8.97
C TRP A 83 -10.15 -6.75 9.29
N LYS A 84 -10.84 -7.87 9.49
CA LYS A 84 -12.25 -7.86 9.89
C LYS A 84 -12.47 -7.08 11.19
N ALA A 85 -11.67 -7.37 12.22
CA ALA A 85 -11.73 -6.65 13.49
C ALA A 85 -11.44 -5.15 13.35
N PHE A 86 -10.55 -4.76 12.43
CA PHE A 86 -10.28 -3.36 12.13
C PHE A 86 -11.50 -2.69 11.48
N LEU A 87 -12.14 -3.32 10.49
CA LEU A 87 -13.35 -2.79 9.85
C LEU A 87 -14.49 -2.63 10.87
N ASP A 88 -14.75 -3.67 11.67
CA ASP A 88 -15.82 -3.68 12.67
C ASP A 88 -15.64 -2.55 13.69
N ARG A 89 -14.42 -2.38 14.22
CA ARG A 89 -14.12 -1.34 15.23
C ARG A 89 -14.30 0.08 14.70
N ASN A 90 -14.01 0.29 13.42
CA ASN A 90 -14.11 1.61 12.79
C ASN A 90 -15.44 1.83 12.06
N LYS A 91 -16.36 0.83 12.09
CA LYS A 91 -17.65 0.84 11.38
C LYS A 91 -17.48 1.16 9.89
N LEU A 92 -16.44 0.61 9.29
CA LEU A 92 -16.14 0.81 7.87
C LEU A 92 -16.85 -0.29 7.07
N GLU A 93 -17.70 0.12 6.14
CA GLU A 93 -18.28 -0.80 5.17
C GLU A 93 -17.24 -1.09 4.09
N ASN A 94 -16.66 -2.29 4.13
CA ASN A 94 -15.80 -2.78 3.06
C ASN A 94 -16.08 -4.27 2.82
N ASN A 95 -16.50 -4.58 1.59
CA ASN A 95 -16.87 -5.95 1.20
C ASN A 95 -15.65 -6.79 0.78
N ARG A 96 -14.45 -6.21 0.77
CA ARG A 96 -13.22 -6.88 0.32
C ARG A 96 -12.49 -7.53 1.50
N THR A 97 -12.07 -8.76 1.27
CA THR A 97 -11.17 -9.55 2.12
C THR A 97 -9.78 -8.92 2.17
N PHE A 98 -8.97 -9.26 3.18
CA PHE A 98 -7.61 -8.75 3.28
C PHE A 98 -6.76 -9.13 2.05
N SER A 99 -6.99 -10.33 1.48
CA SER A 99 -6.28 -10.78 0.28
C SER A 99 -6.57 -9.88 -0.93
N GLU A 100 -7.83 -9.48 -1.11
CA GLU A 100 -8.22 -8.58 -2.20
C GLU A 100 -7.62 -7.20 -2.02
N ILE A 101 -7.60 -6.66 -0.80
CA ILE A 101 -6.97 -5.36 -0.51
C ILE A 101 -5.48 -5.38 -0.85
N VAL A 102 -4.76 -6.41 -0.41
CA VAL A 102 -3.33 -6.54 -0.70
C VAL A 102 -3.09 -6.67 -2.21
N LEU A 103 -3.95 -7.40 -2.93
CA LEU A 103 -3.87 -7.51 -4.39
C LEU A 103 -4.06 -6.14 -5.07
N GLN A 104 -5.04 -5.34 -4.63
CA GLN A 104 -5.27 -4.00 -5.18
C GLN A 104 -4.06 -3.09 -4.94
N ILE A 105 -3.49 -3.12 -3.73
CA ILE A 105 -2.25 -2.38 -3.40
C ILE A 105 -1.07 -2.87 -4.23
N GLN A 106 -0.96 -4.18 -4.46
CA GLN A 106 0.07 -4.76 -5.31
C GLN A 106 -0.01 -4.21 -6.74
N LEU A 107 -1.21 -4.20 -7.34
CA LEU A 107 -1.45 -3.67 -8.69
C LEU A 107 -1.13 -2.17 -8.78
N PHE A 108 -1.31 -1.43 -7.69
CA PHE A 108 -0.97 -0.02 -7.63
C PHE A 108 0.54 0.23 -7.47
N ILE A 109 1.19 -0.42 -6.49
CA ILE A 109 2.57 -0.14 -6.09
C ILE A 109 3.60 -0.86 -6.95
N GLN A 110 3.39 -2.15 -7.27
CA GLN A 110 4.41 -2.96 -7.93
C GLN A 110 4.81 -2.41 -9.31
N PRO A 111 3.88 -1.92 -10.16
CA PRO A 111 4.24 -1.33 -11.44
C PRO A 111 5.11 -0.07 -11.29
N VAL A 112 4.95 0.72 -10.23
CA VAL A 112 5.73 1.94 -10.01
C VAL A 112 7.24 1.65 -9.95
N LEU A 113 7.60 0.46 -9.47
CA LEU A 113 8.97 -0.02 -9.36
C LEU A 113 9.54 -0.57 -10.68
N ASP A 114 8.71 -0.78 -11.70
CA ASP A 114 9.15 -1.17 -13.04
C ASP A 114 9.38 0.07 -13.92
N SER A 115 10.58 0.15 -14.51
CA SER A 115 10.96 1.13 -15.52
C SER A 115 9.96 1.29 -16.68
N LYS A 116 9.22 0.24 -17.07
CA LYS A 116 8.33 0.22 -18.25
C LYS A 116 6.90 0.66 -17.97
N THR A 117 6.52 0.86 -16.72
CA THR A 117 5.16 1.29 -16.36
C THR A 117 4.88 2.70 -16.87
N LYS A 118 3.64 2.93 -17.27
CA LYS A 118 3.16 4.22 -17.74
C LYS A 118 3.09 5.25 -16.60
N ASN A 119 2.80 6.51 -16.93
CA ASN A 119 3.17 7.62 -16.05
C ASN A 119 2.08 8.07 -15.10
N ASN A 120 0.80 7.84 -15.41
CA ASN A 120 -0.30 8.38 -14.63
C ASN A 120 -1.18 7.26 -14.08
N TRP A 121 -1.50 7.33 -12.80
CA TRP A 121 -2.46 6.40 -12.21
C TRP A 121 -3.89 6.81 -12.55
N ASN A 122 -4.68 5.86 -13.04
CA ASN A 122 -6.11 6.01 -13.29
C ASN A 122 -6.91 5.23 -12.23
N PRO A 123 -7.50 5.90 -11.22
CA PRO A 123 -8.25 5.23 -10.15
C PRO A 123 -9.53 4.55 -10.66
N ASP A 124 -10.18 5.08 -11.69
CA ASP A 124 -11.44 4.54 -12.23
C ASP A 124 -11.23 3.19 -12.93
N LYS A 125 -10.06 3.01 -13.56
CA LYS A 125 -9.67 1.78 -14.27
C LYS A 125 -8.76 0.86 -13.46
N TRP A 126 -8.25 1.33 -12.33
CA TRP A 126 -7.26 0.64 -11.50
C TRP A 126 -5.97 0.25 -12.26
N GLU A 127 -5.50 1.12 -13.14
CA GLU A 127 -4.29 0.87 -13.95
C GLU A 127 -3.43 2.12 -14.17
N TRP A 128 -2.17 1.91 -14.56
CA TRP A 128 -1.26 2.98 -14.98
C TRP A 128 -1.39 3.25 -16.49
N GLU A 129 -1.59 4.52 -16.85
CA GLU A 129 -1.84 5.10 -18.19
C GLU A 129 -0.74 6.05 -18.70
#